data_AF-A0A2G9QI27-F1
#
_entry.id   AF-A0A2G9QI27-F1
#
_cell.length_a   1.000
_cell.length_b   1.000
_cell.length_c   1.000
_cell.angle_alpha   90.00
_cell.angle_beta   90.00
_cell.angle_gamma   90.00
#
_symmetry.space_group_name_H-M   'P 1'
#
loop_
_entity.id
_entity.type
_entity.pdbx_description
1 polymer ?
#
loop_
_entity_poly.entity_id
_entity_poly.type
_entity_poly.pdbx_seq_one_letter_code
_entity_poly.pdbx_strand_id
1 'polypeptide(L)'
;MVASSLGTSTNLETELQDGHIFIADYKILEKIPTNTIKEKKQYLAAPMCLLWKNPQDQLVPIAIQLSQTPGEHTPVFLPSDSKFDWLLAKIWVRNADFQVHEIDAHFLRTHLLAEVFSIATIRQLPLGHPLHKCVVIGNGGVPVLLKRAMKGVTYSSLCLPDNIASRGMDSIPNYLYRDDGMKIWSAVESFVSNIINYYYTSDVMVREDPELQAWVAEIFKEGFLQNKSSGRFLK
;
A
#
# COMPACT_ATOMS: atom_id res chain seq x y z
N MET A 1 -6.16 1.61 -29.40
CA MET A 1 -5.67 2.85 -28.77
C MET A 1 -4.16 2.82 -28.56
N VAL A 2 -3.61 1.81 -27.86
CA VAL A 2 -2.18 1.78 -27.47
C VAL A 2 -1.21 1.15 -28.49
N ALA A 3 -1.65 0.86 -29.72
CA ALA A 3 -0.83 0.17 -30.73
C ALA A 3 0.48 0.94 -31.05
N SER A 4 0.44 2.27 -31.05
CA SER A 4 1.64 3.11 -31.23
C SER A 4 2.68 2.95 -30.12
N SER A 5 2.25 2.58 -28.91
CA SER A 5 3.16 2.33 -27.79
C SER A 5 3.75 0.91 -27.83
N LEU A 6 2.96 -0.09 -28.24
CA LEU A 6 3.36 -1.50 -28.26
C LEU A 6 4.13 -1.90 -29.52
N GLY A 7 3.97 -1.17 -30.62
CA GLY A 7 4.51 -1.53 -31.94
C GLY A 7 3.62 -2.50 -32.71
N THR A 8 4.17 -3.10 -33.77
CA THR A 8 3.41 -3.95 -34.71
C THR A 8 3.56 -5.46 -34.45
N SER A 9 4.52 -5.87 -33.62
CA SER A 9 4.83 -7.28 -33.37
C SER A 9 3.94 -7.94 -32.31
N THR A 10 3.14 -7.16 -31.59
CA THR A 10 2.31 -7.60 -30.47
C THR A 10 1.02 -6.79 -30.40
N ASN A 11 0.15 -7.10 -29.44
CA ASN A 11 -1.07 -6.36 -29.15
C ASN A 11 -1.37 -6.38 -27.65
N LEU A 12 -2.33 -5.57 -27.21
CA LEU A 12 -2.65 -5.41 -25.78
C LEU A 12 -3.09 -6.72 -25.11
N GLU A 13 -3.85 -7.56 -25.81
CA GLU A 13 -4.34 -8.83 -25.27
C GLU A 13 -3.18 -9.79 -25.01
N THR A 14 -2.25 -9.90 -25.96
CA THR A 14 -1.04 -10.70 -25.82
C THR A 14 -0.17 -10.20 -24.66
N GLU A 15 0.13 -8.90 -24.60
CA GLU A 15 0.95 -8.34 -23.51
C GLU A 15 0.28 -8.48 -22.14
N LEU A 16 -1.06 -8.48 -22.07
CA LEU A 16 -1.80 -8.72 -20.83
C LEU A 16 -1.67 -10.18 -20.39
N GLN A 17 -1.83 -11.13 -21.33
CA GLN A 17 -1.68 -12.57 -21.07
C GLN A 17 -0.25 -12.95 -20.66
N ASP A 18 0.74 -12.29 -21.25
CA ASP A 18 2.15 -12.47 -20.93
C ASP A 18 2.57 -11.80 -19.60
N GLY A 19 1.66 -11.08 -18.94
CA GLY A 19 1.93 -10.42 -17.65
C GLY A 19 2.82 -9.18 -17.77
N HIS A 20 2.81 -8.51 -18.92
CA HIS A 20 3.60 -7.30 -19.18
C HIS A 20 2.80 -6.00 -18.96
N ILE A 21 1.50 -6.10 -18.72
CA ILE A 21 0.61 -4.96 -18.48
C ILE A 21 0.32 -4.82 -16.98
N PHE A 22 0.51 -3.61 -16.48
CA PHE A 22 0.32 -3.25 -15.07
C PHE A 22 -0.66 -2.08 -14.96
N ILE A 23 -1.28 -1.94 -13.79
CA ILE A 23 -2.21 -0.85 -13.53
C ILE A 23 -1.93 -0.20 -12.17
N ALA A 24 -1.93 1.13 -12.16
CA ALA A 24 -2.06 1.92 -10.94
C ALA A 24 -3.48 2.50 -10.89
N ASP A 25 -4.32 1.94 -10.03
CA ASP A 25 -5.72 2.33 -9.85
C ASP A 25 -5.91 3.14 -8.57
N TYR A 26 -6.25 4.41 -8.71
CA TYR A 26 -6.47 5.35 -7.61
C TYR A 26 -7.95 5.48 -7.23
N LYS A 27 -8.75 4.43 -7.43
CA LYS A 27 -10.17 4.35 -7.04
C LYS A 27 -10.46 4.78 -5.61
N ILE A 28 -9.53 4.60 -4.67
CA ILE A 28 -9.69 5.04 -3.28
C ILE A 28 -9.99 6.54 -3.16
N LEU A 29 -9.54 7.34 -4.13
CA LEU A 29 -9.76 8.79 -4.20
C LEU A 29 -11.13 9.18 -4.77
N GLU A 30 -11.89 8.23 -5.30
CA GLU A 30 -13.19 8.51 -5.90
C GLU A 30 -14.12 9.20 -4.89
N LYS A 31 -14.70 10.33 -5.31
CA LYS A 31 -15.66 11.12 -4.51
C LYS A 31 -15.11 11.54 -3.15
N ILE A 32 -13.80 11.68 -2.99
CA ILE A 32 -13.23 12.35 -1.81
C ILE A 32 -13.56 13.85 -1.90
N PRO A 33 -14.18 14.45 -0.86
CA PRO A 33 -14.39 15.89 -0.82
C PRO A 33 -13.06 16.65 -0.86
N THR A 34 -12.99 17.70 -1.68
CA THR A 34 -11.78 18.52 -1.80
C THR A 34 -11.83 19.73 -0.89
N ASN A 35 -10.65 20.23 -0.52
CA ASN A 35 -10.52 21.41 0.32
C ASN A 35 -10.74 22.71 -0.48
N THR A 36 -10.91 23.82 0.23
CA THR A 36 -10.86 25.18 -0.31
C THR A 36 -9.67 25.90 0.33
N ILE A 37 -8.72 26.35 -0.48
CA ILE A 37 -7.51 27.04 -0.01
C ILE A 37 -7.57 28.49 -0.48
N LYS A 38 -7.55 29.44 0.47
CA LYS A 38 -7.68 30.88 0.19
C LYS A 38 -8.89 31.17 -0.71
N GLU A 39 -10.05 30.63 -0.30
CA GLU A 39 -11.34 30.73 -1.03
C GLU A 39 -11.36 30.09 -2.43
N LYS A 40 -10.27 29.43 -2.85
CA LYS A 40 -10.20 28.72 -4.13
C LYS A 40 -10.46 27.23 -3.92
N LYS A 41 -11.52 26.73 -4.55
CA LYS A 41 -11.83 25.30 -4.59
C LYS A 41 -10.64 24.52 -5.18
N GLN A 42 -10.22 23.48 -4.48
CA GLN A 42 -9.22 22.53 -4.96
C GLN A 42 -9.92 21.37 -5.67
N TYR A 43 -9.15 20.62 -6.47
CA TYR A 43 -9.65 19.54 -7.30
C TYR A 43 -8.79 18.30 -7.10
N LEU A 44 -9.42 17.13 -7.26
CA LEU A 44 -8.80 15.83 -7.11
C LEU A 44 -9.35 14.90 -8.17
N ALA A 45 -8.46 14.13 -8.78
CA ALA A 45 -8.80 13.07 -9.73
C ALA A 45 -8.71 11.69 -9.03
N ALA A 46 -9.37 10.69 -9.61
CA ALA A 46 -9.24 9.28 -9.21
C ALA A 46 -8.80 8.45 -10.42
N PRO A 47 -7.55 8.67 -10.89
CA PRO A 47 -7.11 8.15 -12.18
C PRO A 47 -6.88 6.63 -12.18
N MET A 48 -6.89 6.06 -13.38
CA MET A 48 -6.33 4.76 -13.70
C MET A 48 -5.19 4.97 -14.70
N CYS A 49 -4.00 4.47 -14.38
CA CYS A 49 -2.82 4.55 -15.24
C CYS A 49 -2.41 3.14 -15.65
N LEU A 50 -2.48 2.85 -16.95
CA LEU A 50 -2.05 1.60 -17.54
C LEU A 50 -0.57 1.72 -17.93
N LEU A 51 0.23 0.76 -17.49
CA LEU A 51 1.66 0.70 -17.75
C LEU A 51 2.03 -0.58 -18.48
N TRP A 52 3.09 -0.51 -19.27
CA TRP A 52 3.65 -1.65 -19.99
C TRP A 52 5.11 -1.83 -19.64
N LYS A 53 5.52 -3.06 -19.34
CA LYS A 53 6.92 -3.44 -19.24
C LYS A 53 7.43 -3.69 -20.65
N ASN A 54 8.17 -2.73 -21.18
CA ASN A 54 8.72 -2.82 -22.53
C ASN A 54 9.83 -3.91 -22.62
N PRO A 55 10.30 -4.28 -23.82
CA PRO A 55 11.39 -5.26 -23.99
C PRO A 55 12.74 -4.84 -23.39
N GLN A 56 12.87 -3.59 -22.96
CA GLN A 56 14.04 -3.07 -22.23
C GLN A 56 13.83 -3.15 -20.71
N ASP A 57 12.80 -3.87 -20.25
CA ASP A 57 12.48 -4.08 -18.84
C ASP A 57 12.14 -2.79 -18.08
N GLN A 58 11.64 -1.78 -18.80
CA GLN A 58 11.18 -0.51 -18.24
C GLN A 58 9.66 -0.47 -18.20
N LEU A 59 9.13 -0.05 -17.05
CA LEU A 59 7.70 0.17 -16.89
C LEU A 59 7.34 1.59 -17.35
N VAL A 60 6.57 1.70 -18.44
CA VAL A 60 6.21 2.99 -19.05
C VAL A 60 4.69 3.17 -19.14
N PRO A 61 4.15 4.38 -18.89
CA PRO A 61 2.72 4.63 -18.99
C PRO A 61 2.27 4.66 -20.46
N ILE A 62 1.21 3.92 -20.80
CA ILE A 62 0.67 3.80 -22.17
C ILE A 62 -0.76 4.32 -22.30
N ALA A 63 -1.51 4.47 -21.20
CA ALA A 63 -2.84 5.08 -21.19
C ALA A 63 -3.18 5.63 -19.80
N ILE A 64 -3.90 6.76 -19.74
CA ILE A 64 -4.37 7.36 -18.49
C ILE A 64 -5.84 7.78 -18.65
N GLN A 65 -6.70 7.34 -17.75
CA GLN A 65 -8.07 7.86 -17.58
C GLN A 65 -8.15 8.59 -16.24
N LEU A 66 -8.59 9.85 -16.20
CA LEU A 66 -8.55 10.67 -14.97
C LEU A 66 -9.73 10.46 -14.00
N SER A 67 -10.71 9.65 -14.39
CA SER A 67 -11.87 9.27 -13.57
C SER A 67 -12.10 7.76 -13.64
N GLN A 68 -12.80 7.23 -12.65
CA GLN A 68 -13.19 5.83 -12.57
C GLN A 68 -14.30 5.47 -13.57
N THR A 69 -15.18 6.42 -13.89
CA THR A 69 -16.30 6.20 -14.81
C THR A 69 -15.93 6.68 -16.21
N PRO A 70 -15.94 5.81 -17.23
CA PRO A 70 -15.71 6.23 -18.61
C PRO A 70 -16.89 7.06 -19.13
N GLY A 71 -16.63 7.97 -20.08
CA GLY A 71 -17.68 8.77 -20.71
C GLY A 71 -17.12 9.84 -21.64
N GLU A 72 -18.01 10.54 -22.34
CA GLU A 72 -17.66 11.56 -23.34
C GLU A 72 -16.73 12.66 -22.79
N HIS A 73 -16.88 13.01 -21.51
CA HIS A 73 -16.06 14.01 -20.83
C HIS A 73 -14.88 13.42 -20.02
N THR A 74 -14.62 12.13 -20.14
CA THR A 74 -13.51 11.44 -19.48
C THR A 74 -12.69 10.71 -20.54
N PRO A 75 -11.87 11.43 -21.31
CA PRO A 75 -11.04 10.81 -22.34
C PRO A 75 -9.97 9.92 -21.72
N VAL A 76 -9.54 8.93 -22.50
CA VAL A 76 -8.33 8.15 -22.23
C VAL A 76 -7.18 8.84 -22.95
N PHE A 77 -6.30 9.47 -22.18
CA PHE A 77 -5.11 10.14 -22.67
C PHE A 77 -4.03 9.12 -23.03
N LEU A 78 -3.32 9.36 -24.12
CA LEU A 78 -2.28 8.49 -24.67
C LEU A 78 -0.95 9.25 -24.85
N PRO A 79 0.20 8.56 -24.87
CA PRO A 79 1.49 9.17 -25.21
C PRO A 79 1.54 9.85 -26.59
N SER A 80 0.65 9.45 -27.51
CA SER A 80 0.52 10.02 -28.86
C SER A 80 -0.30 11.30 -28.93
N ASP A 81 -0.96 11.70 -27.83
CA ASP A 81 -1.71 12.95 -27.78
C ASP A 81 -0.76 14.16 -27.80
N SER A 82 -1.33 15.37 -27.78
CA SER A 82 -0.51 16.58 -27.74
C SER A 82 0.42 16.56 -26.51
N LYS A 83 1.59 17.20 -26.65
CA LYS A 83 2.59 17.27 -25.58
C LYS A 83 1.99 17.70 -24.25
N PHE A 84 1.07 18.67 -24.26
CA PHE A 84 0.49 19.23 -23.03
C PHE A 84 -0.64 18.38 -22.47
N ASP A 85 -1.45 17.72 -23.31
CA ASP A 85 -2.51 16.83 -22.84
C ASP A 85 -1.92 15.62 -22.10
N TRP A 86 -0.91 14.97 -22.71
CA TRP A 86 -0.23 13.84 -22.08
C TRP A 86 0.54 14.24 -20.83
N LEU A 87 1.18 15.42 -20.85
CA LEU A 87 1.88 15.93 -19.67
C LEU A 87 0.90 16.21 -18.52
N LEU A 88 -0.23 16.86 -18.80
CA LEU A 88 -1.23 17.18 -17.79
C LEU A 88 -1.86 15.92 -17.19
N ALA A 89 -2.17 14.92 -18.01
CA ALA A 89 -2.68 13.63 -17.55
C ALA A 89 -1.72 12.97 -16.55
N LYS A 90 -0.41 12.95 -16.86
CA LYS A 90 0.63 12.43 -15.95
C LYS A 90 0.75 13.25 -14.66
N ILE A 91 0.63 14.58 -14.72
CA ILE A 91 0.64 15.44 -13.53
C ILE A 91 -0.52 15.08 -12.60
N TRP A 92 -1.72 14.84 -13.14
CA TRP A 92 -2.85 14.41 -12.33
C TRP A 92 -2.67 13.03 -11.70
N VAL A 93 -2.03 12.09 -12.39
CA VAL A 93 -1.61 10.81 -11.79
C VAL A 93 -0.61 11.03 -10.65
N ARG A 94 0.39 11.90 -10.83
CA ARG A 94 1.34 12.24 -9.76
C ARG A 94 0.69 12.95 -8.58
N ASN A 95 -0.31 13.80 -8.83
CA ASN A 95 -1.09 14.42 -7.75
C ASN A 95 -1.88 13.38 -6.95
N ALA A 96 -2.54 12.44 -7.62
CA ALA A 96 -3.26 11.34 -6.98
C ALA A 96 -2.31 10.45 -6.15
N ASP A 97 -1.16 10.08 -6.72
CA ASP A 97 -0.11 9.33 -6.02
C ASP A 97 0.38 10.05 -4.76
N PHE A 98 0.62 11.36 -4.85
CA PHE A 98 1.01 12.15 -3.68
C PHE A 98 -0.03 12.09 -2.55
N GLN A 99 -1.34 12.18 -2.86
CA GLN A 99 -2.39 12.11 -1.84
C GLN A 99 -2.43 10.73 -1.16
N VAL A 100 -2.31 9.65 -1.93
CA VAL A 100 -2.30 8.28 -1.39
C VAL A 100 -1.01 8.01 -0.63
N HIS A 101 0.14 8.46 -1.14
CA HIS A 101 1.43 8.33 -0.48
C HIS A 101 1.40 8.95 0.91
N GLU A 102 1.08 10.24 1.00
CA GLU A 102 1.19 10.95 2.28
C GLU A 102 0.27 10.38 3.34
N ILE A 103 -0.96 10.01 2.98
CA ILE A 103 -1.96 9.65 3.97
C ILE A 103 -2.07 8.15 4.22
N ASP A 104 -2.01 7.31 3.18
CA ASP A 104 -2.08 5.85 3.34
C ASP A 104 -0.69 5.26 3.57
N ALA A 105 0.20 5.37 2.59
CA ALA A 105 1.49 4.68 2.62
C ALA A 105 2.42 5.18 3.74
N HIS A 106 2.47 6.49 3.94
CA HIS A 106 3.25 7.13 4.98
C HIS A 106 2.42 7.20 6.27
N PHE A 107 1.48 8.12 6.37
CA PHE A 107 0.92 8.46 7.68
C PHE A 107 0.11 7.33 8.36
N LEU A 108 -0.81 6.66 7.66
CA LEU A 108 -1.53 5.51 8.25
C LEU A 108 -0.60 4.32 8.47
N ARG A 109 0.00 3.79 7.41
CA ARG A 109 0.68 2.49 7.44
C ARG A 109 2.00 2.52 8.19
N THR A 110 2.64 3.68 8.35
CA THR A 110 3.83 3.82 9.18
C THR A 110 3.53 4.45 10.53
N HIS A 111 2.97 5.66 10.60
CA HIS A 111 2.86 6.37 11.89
C HIS A 111 1.75 5.83 12.76
N LEU A 112 0.50 5.87 12.30
CA LEU A 112 -0.62 5.52 13.16
C LEU A 112 -0.67 4.05 13.52
N LEU A 113 -0.31 3.19 12.57
CA LEU A 113 -0.23 1.78 12.87
C LEU A 113 0.90 1.50 13.87
N ALA A 114 2.06 2.15 13.76
CA ALA A 114 3.09 2.08 14.78
C ALA A 114 2.61 2.64 16.13
N GLU A 115 1.81 3.69 16.16
CA GLU A 115 1.19 4.24 17.36
C GLU A 115 0.28 3.21 18.05
N VAL A 116 -0.56 2.50 17.29
CA VAL A 116 -1.40 1.41 17.80
C VAL A 116 -0.53 0.36 18.49
N PHE A 117 0.52 -0.12 17.82
CA PHE A 117 1.45 -1.09 18.40
C PHE A 117 2.13 -0.53 19.65
N SER A 118 2.53 0.74 19.64
CA SER A 118 3.21 1.41 20.75
C SER A 118 2.31 1.55 21.98
N ILE A 119 1.07 2.03 21.79
CA ILE A 119 0.10 2.23 22.87
C ILE A 119 -0.29 0.89 23.49
N ALA A 120 -0.61 -0.11 22.67
CA ALA A 120 -0.90 -1.46 23.17
C ALA A 120 0.30 -2.06 23.91
N THR A 121 1.52 -1.85 23.41
CA THR A 121 2.77 -2.31 24.05
C THR A 121 2.94 -1.69 25.44
N ILE A 122 2.81 -0.38 25.57
CA ILE A 122 2.97 0.31 26.86
C ILE A 122 1.87 -0.08 27.86
N ARG A 123 0.66 -0.39 27.37
CA ARG A 123 -0.50 -0.75 28.22
C ARG A 123 -0.52 -2.20 28.66
N GLN A 124 -0.07 -3.11 27.79
CA GLN A 124 -0.24 -4.55 28.00
C GLN A 124 1.05 -5.28 28.33
N LEU A 125 2.21 -4.70 28.05
CA LEU A 125 3.50 -5.35 28.28
C LEU A 125 4.31 -4.57 29.32
N PRO A 126 4.79 -5.20 30.42
CA PRO A 126 5.64 -4.53 31.39
C PRO A 126 7.01 -4.18 30.79
N LEU A 127 7.73 -3.21 31.38
CA LEU A 127 9.06 -2.75 30.90
C LEU A 127 10.11 -3.87 30.77
N GLY A 128 9.98 -4.94 31.56
CA GLY A 128 10.84 -6.12 31.49
C GLY A 128 10.51 -7.07 30.33
N HIS A 129 9.33 -6.93 29.72
CA HIS A 129 8.83 -7.79 28.66
C HIS A 129 9.66 -7.60 27.39
N PRO A 130 10.13 -8.68 26.72
CA PRO A 130 10.99 -8.57 25.54
C PRO A 130 10.42 -7.69 24.42
N LEU A 131 9.11 -7.77 24.16
CA LEU A 131 8.44 -6.95 23.14
C LEU A 131 8.31 -5.46 23.51
N HIS A 132 8.34 -5.10 24.81
CA HIS A 132 8.26 -3.70 25.22
C HIS A 132 9.48 -2.89 24.74
N LYS A 133 10.64 -3.53 24.64
CA LYS A 133 11.90 -2.87 24.30
C LYS A 133 11.99 -2.39 22.84
N CYS A 134 10.92 -2.46 22.05
CA CYS A 134 10.97 -2.36 20.59
C CYS A 134 10.13 -1.27 19.86
N VAL A 135 9.24 -0.43 20.47
CA VAL A 135 8.26 0.41 19.68
C VAL A 135 7.79 1.76 20.32
N VAL A 136 7.80 2.94 19.63
CA VAL A 136 7.08 4.23 20.01
C VAL A 136 6.79 5.25 18.83
N ILE A 137 5.60 5.93 18.80
CA ILE A 137 5.22 7.37 18.42
C ILE A 137 3.97 7.55 17.45
N GLY A 138 3.21 8.67 17.56
CA GLY A 138 1.94 9.00 16.84
C GLY A 138 1.63 10.50 16.49
N ASN A 139 0.41 10.84 15.98
CA ASN A 139 -0.38 12.13 16.08
C ASN A 139 -1.63 12.26 15.13
N GLY A 140 -2.54 13.25 15.36
CA GLY A 140 -3.90 13.38 14.77
C GLY A 140 -4.17 14.41 13.63
N GLY A 141 -5.21 14.12 12.83
CA GLY A 141 -5.67 14.83 11.60
C GLY A 141 -6.26 13.89 10.52
N VAL A 142 -6.10 12.61 10.77
CA VAL A 142 -6.25 11.44 9.90
C VAL A 142 -7.65 10.83 9.69
N PRO A 143 -8.69 11.04 10.52
CA PRO A 143 -9.82 10.12 10.63
C PRO A 143 -10.62 9.77 9.35
N VAL A 144 -10.78 10.69 8.40
CA VAL A 144 -11.67 10.46 7.24
C VAL A 144 -11.02 9.58 6.17
N LEU A 145 -9.76 9.84 5.85
CA LEU A 145 -9.02 9.02 4.89
C LEU A 145 -8.55 7.72 5.55
N LEU A 146 -8.28 7.72 6.86
CA LEU A 146 -8.13 6.50 7.65
C LEU A 146 -9.30 5.55 7.51
N LYS A 147 -10.53 6.04 7.69
CA LYS A 147 -11.70 5.17 7.70
C LYS A 147 -11.85 4.40 6.39
N ARG A 148 -11.39 4.95 5.26
CA ARG A 148 -11.39 4.27 3.96
C ARG A 148 -10.17 3.35 3.81
N ALA A 149 -8.98 3.84 4.13
CA ALA A 149 -7.75 3.06 4.01
C ALA A 149 -7.74 1.84 4.96
N MET A 150 -8.22 1.99 6.20
CA MET A 150 -8.41 0.89 7.17
C MET A 150 -9.32 -0.25 6.68
N LYS A 151 -10.20 -0.01 5.69
CA LYS A 151 -10.98 -1.10 5.07
C LYS A 151 -10.12 -1.96 4.13
N GLY A 152 -9.04 -1.40 3.59
CA GLY A 152 -8.10 -2.08 2.68
C GLY A 152 -6.78 -2.50 3.35
N VAL A 153 -6.54 -2.15 4.61
CA VAL A 153 -5.38 -2.66 5.36
C VAL A 153 -5.69 -4.08 5.82
N THR A 154 -4.89 -5.02 5.34
CA THR A 154 -4.83 -6.40 5.86
C THR A 154 -3.48 -6.68 6.48
N TYR A 155 -3.38 -7.69 7.34
CA TYR A 155 -2.10 -8.13 7.90
C TYR A 155 -1.09 -8.48 6.79
N SER A 156 -1.52 -9.22 5.76
CA SER A 156 -0.71 -9.52 4.59
C SER A 156 -0.23 -8.29 3.83
N SER A 157 -0.98 -7.18 3.83
CA SER A 157 -0.54 -5.94 3.19
C SER A 157 0.61 -5.24 3.94
N LEU A 158 0.83 -5.60 5.21
CA LEU A 158 1.90 -5.09 6.07
C LEU A 158 3.14 -6.01 6.06
N CYS A 159 2.95 -7.28 5.71
CA CYS A 159 4.03 -8.22 5.48
C CYS A 159 4.61 -8.01 4.08
N LEU A 160 5.85 -7.52 3.98
CA LEU A 160 6.43 -7.16 2.69
C LEU A 160 6.44 -8.31 1.66
N PRO A 161 6.82 -9.56 2.02
CA PRO A 161 6.76 -10.68 1.08
C PRO A 161 5.36 -10.91 0.50
N ASP A 162 4.35 -10.97 1.38
CA ASP A 162 2.95 -11.18 0.99
C ASP A 162 2.42 -10.01 0.15
N ASN A 163 2.80 -8.78 0.48
CA ASN A 163 2.42 -7.58 -0.26
C ASN A 163 2.99 -7.58 -1.69
N ILE A 164 4.24 -7.97 -1.87
CA ILE A 164 4.87 -8.05 -3.19
C ILE A 164 4.22 -9.15 -4.02
N ALA A 165 4.02 -10.33 -3.42
CA ALA A 165 3.41 -11.47 -4.08
C ALA A 165 1.95 -11.22 -4.50
N SER A 166 1.15 -10.64 -3.60
CA SER A 166 -0.25 -10.33 -3.89
C SER A 166 -0.45 -9.30 -5.01
N ARG A 167 0.57 -8.48 -5.30
CA ARG A 167 0.56 -7.54 -6.43
C ARG A 167 1.15 -8.13 -7.72
N GLY A 168 1.63 -9.37 -7.70
CA GLY A 168 2.31 -10.01 -8.84
C GLY A 168 3.63 -9.33 -9.20
N MET A 169 4.32 -8.74 -8.22
CA MET A 169 5.51 -7.90 -8.45
C MET A 169 6.82 -8.64 -8.16
N ASP A 170 6.80 -9.95 -7.92
CA ASP A 170 7.97 -10.74 -7.51
C ASP A 170 9.05 -10.81 -8.59
N SER A 171 8.64 -10.85 -9.86
CA SER A 171 9.54 -11.10 -10.99
C SER A 171 9.91 -9.86 -11.79
N ILE A 172 9.37 -8.68 -11.44
CA ILE A 172 9.71 -7.45 -12.18
C ILE A 172 11.19 -7.10 -12.01
N PRO A 173 11.95 -6.92 -13.09
CA PRO A 173 13.33 -6.47 -13.01
C PRO A 173 13.41 -5.02 -12.50
N ASN A 174 14.55 -4.66 -11.91
CA ASN A 174 14.86 -3.30 -11.45
C ASN A 174 13.90 -2.72 -10.39
N TYR A 175 13.21 -3.56 -9.62
CA TYR A 175 12.35 -3.12 -8.51
C TYR A 175 13.16 -3.00 -7.20
N LEU A 176 14.01 -1.98 -7.11
CA LEU A 176 14.99 -1.83 -6.01
C LEU A 176 14.36 -1.79 -4.61
N TYR A 177 13.20 -1.13 -4.45
CA TYR A 177 12.46 -1.13 -3.18
C TYR A 177 12.11 -2.55 -2.71
N ARG A 178 11.65 -3.42 -3.62
CA ARG A 178 11.38 -4.83 -3.30
C ARG A 178 12.68 -5.51 -2.91
N ASP A 179 13.70 -5.40 -3.76
CA ASP A 179 14.95 -6.19 -3.61
C ASP A 179 15.65 -5.87 -2.29
N ASP A 180 15.74 -4.59 -1.93
CA ASP A 180 16.37 -4.17 -0.68
C ASP A 180 15.44 -4.34 0.52
N GLY A 181 14.14 -4.06 0.35
CA GLY A 181 13.14 -4.30 1.38
C GLY A 181 13.09 -5.76 1.82
N MET A 182 13.19 -6.71 0.89
CA MET A 182 13.19 -8.15 1.18
C MET A 182 14.43 -8.58 1.97
N LYS A 183 15.59 -7.97 1.71
CA LYS A 183 16.82 -8.23 2.50
C LYS A 183 16.64 -7.73 3.94
N ILE A 184 16.11 -6.53 4.10
CA ILE A 184 15.83 -5.95 5.43
C ILE A 184 14.80 -6.79 6.17
N TRP A 185 13.72 -7.18 5.49
CA TRP A 185 12.69 -8.06 6.04
C TRP A 185 13.28 -9.36 6.58
N SER A 186 14.08 -10.06 5.76
CA SER A 186 14.73 -11.31 6.16
C SER A 186 15.66 -11.13 7.36
N ALA A 187 16.40 -10.02 7.42
CA ALA A 187 17.26 -9.71 8.56
C ALA A 187 16.45 -9.48 9.86
N VAL A 188 15.34 -8.73 9.77
CA VAL A 188 14.44 -8.48 10.91
C VAL A 188 13.73 -9.75 11.35
N GLU A 189 13.21 -10.55 10.41
CA GLU A 189 12.56 -11.83 10.68
C GLU A 189 13.51 -12.80 11.38
N SER A 190 14.77 -12.91 10.91
CA SER A 190 15.80 -13.73 11.56
C SER A 190 16.10 -13.25 12.98
N PHE A 191 16.27 -11.93 13.17
CA PHE A 191 16.50 -11.35 14.49
C PHE A 191 15.33 -11.64 15.45
N VAL A 192 14.09 -11.36 15.05
CA VAL A 192 12.90 -11.59 15.86
C VAL A 192 12.74 -13.08 16.17
N SER A 193 12.90 -13.95 15.17
CA SER A 193 12.81 -15.40 15.35
C SER A 193 13.80 -15.92 16.39
N ASN A 194 15.04 -15.42 16.38
CA ASN A 194 16.05 -15.82 17.36
C ASN A 194 15.68 -15.37 18.79
N ILE A 195 15.13 -14.17 18.95
CA ILE A 195 14.63 -13.69 20.26
C ILE A 195 13.44 -14.54 20.73
N ILE A 196 12.46 -14.77 19.87
CA ILE A 196 11.28 -15.57 20.21
C ILE A 196 11.69 -16.99 20.58
N ASN A 197 12.53 -17.65 19.79
CA ASN A 197 13.00 -19.02 20.06
C ASN A 197 13.84 -19.13 21.35
N TYR A 198 14.47 -18.03 21.79
CA TYR A 198 15.18 -18.00 23.06
C TYR A 198 14.23 -17.98 24.27
N TYR A 199 13.13 -17.22 24.20
CA TYR A 199 12.19 -17.03 25.32
C TYR A 199 10.98 -17.97 25.29
N TYR A 200 10.53 -18.39 24.11
CA TYR A 200 9.38 -19.27 23.90
C TYR A 200 9.85 -20.54 23.20
N THR A 201 10.04 -21.61 23.96
CA THR A 201 10.55 -22.89 23.43
C THR A 201 9.45 -23.77 22.84
N SER A 202 8.18 -23.32 22.86
CA SER A 202 7.05 -24.04 22.28
C SER A 202 5.86 -23.12 22.02
N ASP A 203 5.00 -23.51 21.07
CA ASP A 203 3.73 -22.83 20.77
C ASP A 203 2.76 -22.81 21.97
N VAL A 204 2.92 -23.74 22.92
CA VAL A 204 2.13 -23.74 24.16
C VAL A 204 2.44 -22.50 24.98
N MET A 205 3.72 -22.17 25.16
CA MET A 205 4.12 -20.97 25.90
C MET A 205 3.60 -19.68 25.26
N VAL A 206 3.58 -19.61 23.93
CA VAL A 206 3.02 -18.46 23.19
C VAL A 206 1.51 -18.33 23.41
N ARG A 207 0.78 -19.45 23.34
CA ARG A 207 -0.68 -19.47 23.53
C ARG A 207 -1.10 -19.18 24.96
N GLU A 208 -0.30 -19.62 25.93
CA GLU A 208 -0.60 -19.48 27.35
C GLU A 208 -0.10 -18.16 27.95
N ASP A 209 0.67 -17.35 27.21
CA ASP A 209 1.11 -16.03 27.62
C ASP A 209 -0.06 -15.01 27.62
N PRO A 210 -0.64 -14.68 28.79
CA PRO A 210 -1.83 -13.87 28.84
C PRO A 210 -1.55 -12.40 28.45
N GLU A 211 -0.33 -11.91 28.65
CA GLU A 211 0.07 -10.54 28.30
C GLU A 211 0.20 -10.41 26.78
N LEU A 212 0.82 -11.40 26.13
CA LEU A 212 0.91 -11.47 24.68
C LEU A 212 -0.48 -11.58 24.03
N GLN A 213 -1.37 -12.44 24.56
CA GLN A 213 -2.72 -12.57 24.03
C GLN A 213 -3.54 -11.28 24.21
N ALA A 214 -3.41 -10.62 25.37
CA ALA A 214 -4.06 -9.32 25.61
C ALA A 214 -3.54 -8.23 24.68
N TRP A 215 -2.22 -8.21 24.43
CA TRP A 215 -1.58 -7.27 23.50
C TRP A 215 -2.12 -7.42 22.07
N VAL A 216 -2.13 -8.63 21.51
CA VAL A 216 -2.69 -8.90 20.18
C VAL A 216 -4.19 -8.55 20.12
N ALA A 217 -4.95 -8.88 21.16
CA ALA A 217 -6.36 -8.59 21.24
C ALA A 217 -6.66 -7.07 21.26
N GLU A 218 -5.88 -6.28 22.01
CA GLU A 218 -6.03 -4.81 22.06
C GLU A 218 -5.68 -4.17 20.71
N ILE A 219 -4.61 -4.62 20.04
CA ILE A 219 -4.24 -4.16 18.69
C ILE A 219 -5.38 -4.44 17.71
N PHE A 220 -5.91 -5.66 17.69
CA PHE A 220 -6.99 -6.02 16.79
C PHE A 220 -8.26 -5.21 17.07
N LYS A 221 -8.59 -5.03 18.35
CA LYS A 221 -9.80 -4.35 18.77
C LYS A 221 -9.74 -2.85 18.49
N GLU A 222 -8.72 -2.18 19.01
CA GLU A 222 -8.63 -0.72 19.02
C GLU A 222 -7.95 -0.21 17.75
N GLY A 223 -6.92 -0.90 17.26
CA GLY A 223 -6.20 -0.53 16.04
C GLY A 223 -6.93 -0.90 14.77
N PHE A 224 -7.39 -2.15 14.67
CA PHE A 224 -8.09 -2.67 13.49
C PHE A 224 -9.61 -2.61 13.59
N LEU A 225 -10.15 -1.99 14.66
CA LEU A 225 -11.59 -1.79 14.87
C LEU A 225 -12.39 -3.11 14.82
N GLN A 226 -11.78 -4.22 15.25
CA GLN A 226 -12.35 -5.57 15.18
C GLN A 226 -12.77 -5.99 13.75
N ASN A 227 -12.18 -5.38 12.73
CA ASN A 227 -12.54 -5.66 11.35
C ASN A 227 -12.02 -7.05 10.93
N LYS A 228 -12.91 -8.06 10.91
CA LYS A 228 -12.56 -9.44 10.51
C LYS A 228 -11.99 -9.55 9.10
N SER A 229 -12.23 -8.56 8.22
CA SER A 229 -11.64 -8.56 6.88
C SER A 229 -10.17 -8.15 6.85
N SER A 230 -9.59 -7.65 7.95
CA SER A 230 -8.18 -7.29 8.02
C SER A 230 -7.24 -8.51 8.12
N GLY A 231 -7.79 -9.72 8.22
CA GLY A 231 -7.05 -10.98 8.30
C GLY A 231 -7.12 -11.63 9.68
N ARG A 232 -6.55 -12.83 9.79
CA ARG A 232 -6.39 -13.53 11.08
C ARG A 232 -4.98 -13.32 11.60
N PHE A 233 -4.88 -12.89 12.85
CA PHE A 233 -3.60 -12.67 13.53
C PHE A 233 -3.00 -13.95 14.13
N LEU A 234 -3.77 -15.04 14.20
CA LEU A 234 -3.35 -16.33 14.77
C LEU A 234 -3.91 -17.49 13.94
N LYS A 235 -3.06 -18.47 13.64
CA LYS A 235 -3.44 -19.85 13.33
C LYS A 235 -3.23 -20.70 14.57
#